data_AF-K8F312-F1
#
_entry.id   AF-K8F312-F1
#
_cell.length_a   1.000
_cell.length_b   1.000
_cell.length_c   1.000
_cell.angle_alpha   90.00
_cell.angle_beta   90.00
_cell.angle_gamma   90.00
#
_symmetry.space_group_name_H-M   'P 1'
#
loop_
_entity.id
_entity.type
_entity.pdbx_description
1 polymer ?
#
loop_
_entity_poly.entity_id
_entity_poly.type
_entity_poly.pdbx_seq_one_letter_code
_entity_poly.pdbx_strand_id
1 'polypeptide(L)'
;MSFTSSTTTAVLASRLSLTRRVDSSTNTTKSNRGCRKGCFAPPRSSSSVDEARSTKSRTAKGKKTSSSSSGGKKKTGSSSVQRIIHTDKIVSKLNAVLNKDEQKKSSNKDSIGNIDEELCPTKTKPWSEIKKIAKPSQTACGWDWTFYKLSNFSSEENAREYMAIKPVPAVKYRGYYYVVDHHHTLAALELAGWDVDVTLEEIYEFEDDLSEEAFWGIMEGKGWSFCRDESYKRIDLKDLPENFELSSFRNDVFRSLGGFARKFGVLKRGKSLEERLFFEFQWGYFFWLHRSDKYGLWPSAELSRGFDRLMTMIENTDQDEYIDKRRDVTDMIELSERVLQPLYSVLVQYIGPLAATYDQLPTGETKKVPGLKTLFGRDYLPGAVNETAVQGLIHINSLKNKKVVKKVLKEATEKSIDDV
;
A
#
# COMPACT_ATOMS: atom_id res chain seq x y z
N MET A 1 -10.26 29.88 57.96
CA MET A 1 -8.92 30.49 57.99
C MET A 1 -8.04 29.57 57.15
N SER A 2 -8.00 29.64 55.81
CA SER A 2 -7.82 30.81 54.91
C SER A 2 -6.41 31.38 55.09
N PHE A 3 -5.52 31.56 54.11
CA PHE A 3 -5.58 31.62 52.62
C PHE A 3 -4.46 30.74 52.02
N THR A 4 -4.62 29.93 50.96
CA THR A 4 -4.60 30.24 49.49
C THR A 4 -3.49 31.17 48.98
N SER A 5 -2.64 30.65 48.09
CA SER A 5 -2.37 31.29 46.79
C SER A 5 -1.90 30.28 45.75
N SER A 6 -2.44 30.39 44.54
CA SER A 6 -2.07 29.61 43.35
C SER A 6 -1.42 30.54 42.33
N THR A 7 -0.52 30.04 41.49
CA THR A 7 -0.26 30.68 40.19
C THR A 7 -0.11 29.63 39.10
N THR A 8 -1.14 29.51 38.27
CA THR A 8 -1.12 28.81 36.99
C THR A 8 -0.60 29.78 35.92
N THR A 9 0.24 29.32 34.98
CA THR A 9 0.37 30.00 33.68
C THR A 9 0.60 28.96 32.59
N ALA A 10 -0.30 28.96 31.61
CA ALA A 10 -0.21 28.16 30.39
C ALA A 10 -0.03 29.11 29.18
N VAL A 11 -0.12 28.56 27.96
CA VAL A 11 -0.08 29.27 26.66
C VAL A 11 1.35 29.80 26.35
N LEU A 12 1.96 29.64 25.17
CA LEU A 12 1.43 29.61 23.80
C LEU A 12 2.18 28.62 22.90
N ALA A 13 1.48 28.09 21.88
CA ALA A 13 2.11 27.41 20.75
C ALA A 13 2.69 28.41 19.74
N SER A 14 3.64 27.97 18.91
CA SER A 14 3.91 28.61 17.62
C SER A 14 4.36 27.58 16.58
N ARG A 15 3.42 27.23 15.70
CA ARG A 15 3.75 26.69 14.38
C ARG A 15 4.50 27.76 13.58
N LEU A 16 5.59 27.38 12.92
CA LEU A 16 6.08 28.10 11.76
C LEU A 16 6.26 27.12 10.61
N SER A 17 5.30 27.14 9.69
CA SER A 17 5.51 26.66 8.33
C SER A 17 6.44 27.63 7.61
N LEU A 18 7.40 27.11 6.85
CA LEU A 18 8.07 27.89 5.81
C LEU A 18 7.97 27.15 4.48
N THR A 19 7.18 27.74 3.58
CA THR A 19 7.05 27.29 2.20
C THR A 19 8.27 27.71 1.37
N ARG A 20 8.45 27.01 0.24
CA ARG A 20 9.54 27.19 -0.73
C ARG A 20 9.90 28.66 -1.03
N ARG A 21 11.20 28.91 -1.19
CA ARG A 21 11.67 29.68 -2.35
C ARG A 21 12.74 28.92 -3.13
N VAL A 22 12.53 28.88 -4.43
CA VAL A 22 13.57 28.71 -5.44
C VAL A 22 14.17 30.09 -5.65
N ASP A 23 15.49 30.22 -5.62
CA ASP A 23 16.16 31.38 -6.21
C ASP A 23 17.39 30.94 -7.00
N SER A 24 17.50 31.50 -8.21
CA SER A 24 18.54 31.22 -9.17
C SER A 24 19.39 32.45 -9.41
N SER A 25 20.69 32.37 -9.13
CA SER A 25 21.73 33.23 -9.72
C SER A 25 23.09 32.56 -9.50
N THR A 26 23.73 32.04 -10.53
CA THR A 26 24.73 32.76 -11.34
C THR A 26 25.76 33.53 -10.50
N ASN A 27 26.95 32.93 -10.32
CA ASN A 27 28.16 33.73 -10.48
C ASN A 27 29.32 32.95 -11.08
N THR A 28 29.98 33.56 -12.06
CA THR A 28 31.09 33.01 -12.84
C THR A 28 32.43 33.52 -12.32
N THR A 29 33.45 32.65 -12.24
CA THR A 29 34.80 32.94 -12.77
C THR A 29 35.70 31.70 -12.84
N LYS A 30 36.26 31.44 -14.04
CA LYS A 30 37.70 31.22 -14.41
C LYS A 30 38.64 30.65 -13.32
N SER A 31 39.57 29.71 -13.59
CA SER A 31 40.10 29.02 -14.79
C SER A 31 40.82 27.71 -14.33
N ASN A 32 41.27 26.73 -15.11
CA ASN A 32 42.24 26.84 -16.22
C ASN A 32 42.40 25.52 -17.04
N ARG A 33 42.52 25.68 -18.37
CA ARG A 33 43.15 24.86 -19.45
C ARG A 33 43.48 23.34 -19.27
N GLY A 34 43.07 22.52 -20.26
CA GLY A 34 43.47 21.10 -20.37
C GLY A 34 43.12 20.34 -21.68
N CYS A 35 43.19 21.00 -22.84
CA CYS A 35 43.36 20.49 -24.23
C CYS A 35 43.25 18.96 -24.61
N ARG A 36 42.30 18.63 -25.53
CA ARG A 36 42.43 17.85 -26.82
C ARG A 36 41.03 17.36 -27.29
N LYS A 37 40.43 17.95 -28.33
CA LYS A 37 40.45 17.54 -29.76
C LYS A 37 39.83 16.16 -30.07
N GLY A 38 38.69 16.16 -30.77
CA GLY A 38 38.05 14.99 -31.39
C GLY A 38 36.67 15.35 -31.99
N CYS A 39 36.62 15.68 -33.28
CA CYS A 39 35.37 15.97 -33.99
C CYS A 39 34.70 14.69 -34.51
N PHE A 40 33.37 14.68 -34.70
CA PHE A 40 32.70 14.51 -36.01
C PHE A 40 31.20 14.11 -35.88
N ALA A 41 30.36 14.84 -36.61
CA ALA A 41 28.99 14.49 -37.02
C ALA A 41 28.58 15.50 -38.13
N PRO A 42 27.53 15.27 -38.95
CA PRO A 42 26.82 14.04 -39.32
C PRO A 42 26.96 13.80 -40.85
N PRO A 43 25.98 13.14 -41.51
CA PRO A 43 25.27 13.89 -42.57
C PRO A 43 23.74 13.67 -42.61
N ARG A 44 23.06 14.48 -43.45
CA ARG A 44 21.63 14.43 -43.79
C ARG A 44 21.42 14.02 -45.26
N SER A 45 20.29 13.40 -45.57
CA SER A 45 19.48 13.60 -46.80
C SER A 45 18.11 12.91 -46.61
N SER A 46 16.91 13.42 -46.91
CA SER A 46 16.34 14.45 -47.80
C SER A 46 15.78 13.94 -49.15
N SER A 47 14.46 13.72 -49.19
CA SER A 47 13.59 13.82 -50.38
C SER A 47 12.11 13.67 -49.95
N SER A 48 11.07 14.24 -50.59
CA SER A 48 10.90 15.50 -51.35
C SER A 48 9.45 15.56 -51.86
N VAL A 49 8.84 16.76 -51.93
CA VAL A 49 7.73 17.19 -52.85
C VAL A 49 6.38 16.41 -52.84
N ASP A 50 5.20 16.96 -53.19
CA ASP A 50 4.74 18.35 -53.34
C ASP A 50 3.19 18.43 -53.27
N GLU A 51 2.65 19.66 -53.20
CA GLU A 51 1.40 20.19 -53.80
C GLU A 51 0.11 19.34 -53.98
N ALA A 52 -1.11 19.89 -54.05
CA ALA A 52 -1.75 21.16 -53.64
C ALA A 52 -3.25 21.07 -54.02
N ARG A 53 -4.04 22.12 -53.69
CA ARG A 53 -5.29 22.53 -54.43
C ARG A 53 -6.53 21.62 -54.22
N SER A 54 -7.80 22.08 -54.23
CA SER A 54 -8.42 23.39 -53.92
C SER A 54 -9.96 23.26 -53.89
N THR A 55 -10.62 24.09 -53.09
CA THR A 55 -11.97 24.70 -53.30
C THR A 55 -13.22 23.86 -53.62
N LYS A 56 -14.28 24.12 -52.82
CA LYS A 56 -15.68 24.45 -53.21
C LYS A 56 -16.50 23.39 -54.00
N SER A 57 -17.82 23.28 -53.89
CA SER A 57 -18.83 23.81 -52.93
C SER A 57 -20.23 23.26 -53.32
N ARG A 58 -21.23 23.51 -52.45
CA ARG A 58 -22.62 23.86 -52.81
C ARG A 58 -23.65 22.77 -53.21
N THR A 59 -24.69 22.68 -52.35
CA THR A 59 -26.15 22.67 -52.68
C THR A 59 -26.79 21.47 -53.40
N ALA A 60 -28.07 21.11 -53.18
CA ALA A 60 -29.07 21.53 -52.18
C ALA A 60 -30.38 20.68 -52.22
N LYS A 61 -31.27 20.96 -51.24
CA LYS A 61 -32.76 21.01 -51.31
C LYS A 61 -33.58 19.70 -51.30
N GLY A 62 -34.59 19.73 -50.42
CA GLY A 62 -35.76 18.83 -50.40
C GLY A 62 -36.56 18.93 -49.08
N LYS A 63 -37.11 20.11 -48.74
CA LYS A 63 -38.56 20.38 -48.50
C LYS A 63 -39.29 19.38 -47.55
N LYS A 64 -39.77 19.84 -46.37
CA LYS A 64 -41.15 20.37 -46.07
C LYS A 64 -42.24 19.26 -46.15
N THR A 65 -43.25 19.11 -45.29
CA THR A 65 -44.04 19.96 -44.33
C THR A 65 -44.77 19.03 -43.32
N SER A 66 -45.42 19.40 -42.20
CA SER A 66 -45.48 20.59 -41.30
C SER A 66 -46.44 20.28 -40.11
N SER A 67 -46.56 21.19 -39.12
CA SER A 67 -47.66 21.34 -38.10
C SER A 67 -47.87 20.17 -37.09
N SER A 68 -48.25 20.39 -35.82
CA SER A 68 -48.69 21.60 -35.09
C SER A 68 -48.41 21.52 -33.57
N SER A 69 -48.53 22.69 -32.91
CA SER A 69 -48.65 22.95 -31.46
C SER A 69 -49.64 22.01 -30.71
N SER A 70 -49.65 21.83 -29.37
CA SER A 70 -49.23 22.70 -28.24
C SER A 70 -49.10 21.89 -26.92
N GLY A 71 -48.74 22.55 -25.80
CA GLY A 71 -49.03 22.07 -24.44
C GLY A 71 -47.85 21.46 -23.67
N GLY A 72 -47.41 22.13 -22.61
CA GLY A 72 -46.27 21.68 -21.80
C GLY A 72 -46.66 20.99 -20.48
N LYS A 73 -45.75 20.18 -19.93
CA LYS A 73 -45.48 20.05 -18.49
C LYS A 73 -44.17 19.32 -18.25
N LYS A 74 -43.38 19.77 -17.28
CA LYS A 74 -42.19 19.05 -16.78
C LYS A 74 -42.61 17.68 -16.24
N LYS A 75 -41.87 16.63 -16.62
CA LYS A 75 -41.62 15.48 -15.72
C LYS A 75 -40.13 15.15 -15.75
N THR A 76 -39.56 15.09 -14.55
CA THR A 76 -38.16 14.78 -14.26
C THR A 76 -37.95 13.27 -14.14
N GLY A 77 -36.71 12.82 -14.33
CA GLY A 77 -36.19 11.57 -13.76
C GLY A 77 -36.54 10.27 -14.49
N SER A 78 -35.68 9.85 -15.43
CA SER A 78 -35.22 8.44 -15.54
C SER A 78 -34.08 8.33 -16.57
N SER A 79 -32.83 8.26 -16.11
CA SER A 79 -31.69 7.85 -16.95
C SER A 79 -30.45 7.38 -16.17
N SER A 80 -30.34 7.73 -14.88
CA SER A 80 -29.19 7.33 -14.03
C SER A 80 -29.26 5.86 -13.55
N VAL A 81 -30.46 5.33 -13.28
CA VAL A 81 -30.63 4.01 -12.62
C VAL A 81 -30.18 2.84 -13.51
N GLN A 82 -30.47 2.88 -14.81
CA GLN A 82 -30.11 1.79 -15.74
C GLN A 82 -28.60 1.70 -16.03
N ARG A 83 -27.83 2.78 -15.78
CA ARG A 83 -26.38 2.82 -16.03
C ARG A 83 -25.56 2.32 -14.84
N ILE A 84 -26.10 2.42 -13.63
CA ILE A 84 -25.52 1.88 -12.40
C ILE A 84 -25.60 0.35 -12.40
N ILE A 85 -26.80 -0.21 -12.67
CA ILE A 85 -27.07 -1.67 -12.71
C ILE A 85 -26.13 -2.47 -13.65
N HIS A 86 -25.63 -1.85 -14.73
CA HIS A 86 -24.70 -2.52 -15.65
C HIS A 86 -23.25 -2.52 -15.15
N THR A 87 -22.87 -1.55 -14.31
CA THR A 87 -21.55 -1.47 -13.68
C THR A 87 -21.48 -2.44 -12.50
N ASP A 88 -22.54 -2.48 -11.69
CA ASP A 88 -22.67 -3.42 -10.56
C ASP A 88 -22.62 -4.88 -11.01
N LYS A 89 -23.20 -5.21 -12.17
CA LYS A 89 -23.13 -6.57 -12.76
C LYS A 89 -21.74 -6.98 -13.25
N ILE A 90 -20.81 -6.03 -13.43
CA ILE A 90 -19.42 -6.32 -13.80
C ILE A 90 -18.54 -6.38 -12.53
N VAL A 91 -18.74 -5.45 -11.60
CA VAL A 91 -18.05 -5.45 -10.29
C VAL A 91 -18.46 -6.67 -9.47
N SER A 92 -19.74 -7.02 -9.38
CA SER A 92 -20.20 -8.26 -8.71
C SER A 92 -19.70 -9.52 -9.41
N LYS A 93 -19.47 -9.53 -10.74
CA LYS A 93 -18.85 -10.67 -11.43
C LYS A 93 -17.35 -10.79 -11.18
N LEU A 94 -16.62 -9.67 -11.08
CA LEU A 94 -15.23 -9.68 -10.66
C LEU A 94 -15.09 -10.09 -9.19
N ASN A 95 -15.89 -9.51 -8.29
CA ASN A 95 -15.90 -9.88 -6.88
C ASN A 95 -16.38 -11.33 -6.66
N ALA A 96 -17.32 -11.85 -7.45
CA ALA A 96 -17.71 -13.27 -7.39
C ALA A 96 -16.68 -14.24 -8.01
N VAL A 97 -15.68 -13.73 -8.75
CA VAL A 97 -14.51 -14.51 -9.17
C VAL A 97 -13.40 -14.43 -8.12
N LEU A 98 -13.16 -13.26 -7.53
CA LEU A 98 -12.15 -13.05 -6.48
C LEU A 98 -12.56 -13.70 -5.14
N ASN A 99 -13.82 -13.59 -4.73
CA ASN A 99 -14.32 -14.14 -3.46
C ASN A 99 -14.43 -15.68 -3.49
N LYS A 100 -14.44 -16.30 -4.68
CA LYS A 100 -14.35 -17.77 -4.80
C LYS A 100 -12.98 -18.30 -4.35
N ASP A 101 -11.93 -17.50 -4.44
CA ASP A 101 -10.59 -17.85 -3.92
C ASP A 101 -10.43 -17.53 -2.43
N GLU A 102 -11.30 -16.68 -1.85
CA GLU A 102 -11.35 -16.45 -0.40
C GLU A 102 -12.21 -17.52 0.30
N GLN A 103 -13.37 -17.91 -0.26
CA GLN A 103 -14.18 -19.03 0.28
C GLN A 103 -13.51 -20.41 0.13
N LYS A 104 -12.52 -20.58 -0.76
CA LYS A 104 -11.74 -21.82 -0.87
C LYS A 104 -10.49 -21.85 0.01
N LYS A 105 -10.26 -20.82 0.84
CA LYS A 105 -9.15 -20.74 1.81
C LYS A 105 -9.57 -21.00 3.27
N SER A 106 -10.86 -21.19 3.56
CA SER A 106 -11.31 -21.70 4.87
C SER A 106 -11.00 -23.19 5.08
N SER A 107 -10.51 -23.89 4.05
CA SER A 107 -10.16 -25.32 4.10
C SER A 107 -8.69 -25.60 3.77
N ASN A 108 -7.75 -24.77 4.23
CA ASN A 108 -6.33 -25.13 4.31
C ASN A 108 -5.83 -24.93 5.76
N LYS A 109 -5.94 -25.99 6.57
CA LYS A 109 -4.97 -26.25 7.65
C LYS A 109 -3.64 -26.60 6.99
N ASP A 110 -2.95 -25.60 6.42
CA ASP A 110 -1.58 -25.77 5.94
C ASP A 110 -0.66 -25.73 7.16
N SER A 111 -0.38 -26.92 7.67
CA SER A 111 0.43 -27.17 8.86
C SER A 111 1.71 -26.35 8.86
N ILE A 112 1.94 -25.63 9.96
CA ILE A 112 3.30 -25.49 10.49
C ILE A 112 3.78 -26.93 10.68
N GLY A 113 4.87 -27.31 9.99
CA GLY A 113 5.30 -28.71 9.94
C GLY A 113 5.64 -29.21 11.35
N ASN A 114 5.24 -30.44 11.66
CA ASN A 114 5.31 -31.10 12.97
C ASN A 114 6.41 -30.54 13.89
N ILE A 115 6.04 -29.55 14.68
CA ILE A 115 6.58 -29.32 16.00
C ILE A 115 5.82 -30.33 16.87
N ASP A 116 6.53 -31.06 17.74
CA ASP A 116 5.88 -32.01 18.65
C ASP A 116 4.74 -31.30 19.41
N GLU A 117 3.56 -31.92 19.43
CA GLU A 117 2.28 -31.29 19.84
C GLU A 117 2.16 -31.16 21.37
N GLU A 118 3.20 -30.61 22.00
CA GLU A 118 3.08 -29.94 23.29
C GLU A 118 2.29 -28.65 23.06
N LEU A 119 1.10 -28.59 23.68
CA LEU A 119 0.12 -27.54 23.43
C LEU A 119 0.70 -26.17 23.82
N CYS A 120 1.05 -25.33 22.84
CA CYS A 120 1.62 -24.01 23.09
C CYS A 120 0.73 -23.24 24.08
N PRO A 121 1.28 -22.66 25.16
CA PRO A 121 0.48 -21.94 26.14
C PRO A 121 -0.36 -20.85 25.48
N THR A 122 -1.67 -20.85 25.70
CA THR A 122 -2.58 -19.86 25.12
C THR A 122 -3.19 -18.98 26.19
N LYS A 123 -3.38 -17.70 25.85
CA LYS A 123 -3.95 -16.70 26.74
C LYS A 123 -5.04 -15.93 26.02
N THR A 124 -6.28 -16.35 26.21
CA THR A 124 -7.48 -15.65 25.71
C THR A 124 -8.02 -14.72 26.78
N LYS A 125 -8.12 -13.43 26.46
CA LYS A 125 -8.75 -12.38 27.29
C LYS A 125 -9.33 -11.27 26.39
N PRO A 126 -10.23 -10.41 26.92
CA PRO A 126 -10.66 -9.21 26.21
C PRO A 126 -9.47 -8.35 25.78
N TRP A 127 -9.60 -7.70 24.63
CA TRP A 127 -8.57 -6.84 24.05
C TRP A 127 -8.07 -5.76 25.02
N SER A 128 -8.95 -5.21 25.86
CA SER A 128 -8.63 -4.23 26.91
C SER A 128 -7.74 -4.77 28.03
N GLU A 129 -7.66 -6.10 28.23
CA GLU A 129 -6.65 -6.77 29.05
C GLU A 129 -5.38 -7.06 28.23
N ILE A 130 -5.54 -7.66 27.05
CA ILE A 130 -4.40 -8.09 26.20
C ILE A 130 -3.51 -6.92 25.82
N LYS A 131 -4.05 -5.77 25.43
CA LYS A 131 -3.26 -4.61 24.99
C LYS A 131 -2.40 -3.93 26.08
N LYS A 132 -2.56 -4.35 27.34
CA LYS A 132 -1.68 -3.93 28.45
C LYS A 132 -0.38 -4.74 28.51
N ILE A 133 -0.39 -5.97 28.00
CA ILE A 133 0.73 -6.92 28.06
C ILE A 133 1.31 -7.26 26.67
N ALA A 134 0.52 -7.13 25.60
CA ALA A 134 0.97 -7.33 24.25
C ALA A 134 1.79 -6.12 23.76
N LYS A 135 2.96 -6.38 23.16
CA LYS A 135 3.86 -5.38 22.60
C LYS A 135 4.14 -5.67 21.11
N PRO A 136 4.13 -4.65 20.24
CA PRO A 136 4.63 -4.79 18.88
C PRO A 136 6.11 -5.22 18.80
N SER A 137 6.47 -5.92 17.73
CA SER A 137 7.86 -6.30 17.40
C SER A 137 8.35 -5.69 16.08
N GLN A 138 7.54 -4.88 15.41
CA GLN A 138 7.89 -4.19 14.16
C GLN A 138 7.58 -2.70 14.26
N THR A 139 8.44 -1.88 13.66
CA THR A 139 8.30 -0.41 13.67
C THR A 139 7.29 0.10 12.66
N ALA A 140 7.32 -0.49 11.46
CA ALA A 140 6.54 -0.01 10.33
C ALA A 140 5.36 -0.94 10.04
N CYS A 141 4.24 -0.33 9.63
CA CYS A 141 3.05 -1.00 9.12
C CYS A 141 2.60 -0.26 7.87
N GLY A 142 2.26 -0.96 6.79
CA GLY A 142 1.52 -0.30 5.70
C GLY A 142 0.10 0.05 6.15
N TRP A 143 -0.21 1.35 6.29
CA TRP A 143 -1.47 1.83 6.85
C TRP A 143 -2.68 1.50 5.97
N ASP A 144 -2.56 1.65 4.64
CA ASP A 144 -3.62 1.26 3.70
C ASP A 144 -4.01 -0.22 3.82
N TRP A 145 -3.05 -1.08 4.17
CA TRP A 145 -3.31 -2.49 4.43
C TRP A 145 -4.01 -2.71 5.78
N THR A 146 -3.78 -1.86 6.78
CA THR A 146 -4.61 -1.79 8.01
C THR A 146 -6.03 -1.37 7.67
N PHE A 147 -6.24 -0.34 6.83
CA PHE A 147 -7.58 0.08 6.41
C PHE A 147 -8.30 -0.98 5.56
N TYR A 148 -7.57 -1.79 4.78
CA TYR A 148 -8.14 -3.01 4.16
C TYR A 148 -8.50 -4.08 5.21
N LYS A 149 -7.75 -4.21 6.30
CA LYS A 149 -8.09 -5.11 7.41
C LYS A 149 -9.28 -4.62 8.26
N LEU A 150 -9.49 -3.31 8.34
CA LEU A 150 -10.56 -2.69 9.13
C LEU A 150 -11.97 -3.15 8.74
N SER A 151 -12.18 -3.56 7.48
CA SER A 151 -13.47 -4.11 7.03
C SER A 151 -13.89 -5.41 7.75
N ASN A 152 -12.94 -6.14 8.35
CA ASN A 152 -13.23 -7.33 9.18
C ASN A 152 -13.73 -6.94 10.59
N PHE A 153 -13.68 -5.65 10.94
CA PHE A 153 -14.03 -5.09 12.25
C PHE A 153 -15.16 -4.05 12.13
N SER A 154 -16.01 -4.14 11.09
CA SER A 154 -17.12 -3.21 10.86
C SER A 154 -18.27 -3.30 11.89
N SER A 155 -18.25 -4.32 12.74
CA SER A 155 -19.14 -4.48 13.90
C SER A 155 -18.42 -5.32 14.98
N GLU A 156 -18.91 -5.27 16.22
CA GLU A 156 -18.41 -6.12 17.32
C GLU A 156 -18.55 -7.61 17.01
N GLU A 157 -19.65 -8.01 16.35
CA GLU A 157 -19.91 -9.38 15.93
C GLU A 157 -18.85 -9.86 14.92
N ASN A 158 -18.60 -9.06 13.86
CA ASN A 158 -17.56 -9.35 12.87
C ASN A 158 -16.16 -9.40 13.53
N ALA A 159 -15.87 -8.48 14.45
CA ALA A 159 -14.63 -8.47 15.20
C ALA A 159 -14.43 -9.76 16.02
N ARG A 160 -15.49 -10.21 16.71
CA ARG A 160 -15.50 -11.42 17.54
C ARG A 160 -15.30 -12.68 16.69
N GLU A 161 -16.04 -12.81 15.59
CA GLU A 161 -15.87 -13.93 14.65
C GLU A 161 -14.46 -13.96 14.04
N TYR A 162 -13.93 -12.78 13.66
CA TYR A 162 -12.61 -12.68 13.06
C TYR A 162 -11.48 -13.05 14.03
N MET A 163 -11.54 -12.55 15.27
CA MET A 163 -10.51 -12.82 16.27
C MET A 163 -10.57 -14.27 16.81
N ALA A 164 -11.76 -14.87 16.89
CA ALA A 164 -11.91 -16.28 17.29
C ALA A 164 -11.14 -17.27 16.39
N ILE A 165 -10.92 -16.93 15.12
CA ILE A 165 -10.13 -17.73 14.16
C ILE A 165 -8.73 -17.15 13.90
N LYS A 166 -8.24 -16.27 14.78
CA LYS A 166 -6.95 -15.58 14.68
C LYS A 166 -6.19 -15.59 16.03
N PRO A 167 -5.68 -16.75 16.48
CA PRO A 167 -4.59 -16.78 17.44
C PRO A 167 -3.46 -15.86 16.98
N VAL A 168 -2.91 -15.08 17.91
CA VAL A 168 -1.83 -14.12 17.65
C VAL A 168 -0.55 -14.68 18.24
N PRO A 169 0.42 -15.11 17.42
CA PRO A 169 1.67 -15.65 17.92
C PRO A 169 2.50 -14.56 18.59
N ALA A 170 3.00 -14.85 19.78
CA ALA A 170 3.80 -13.92 20.58
C ALA A 170 4.90 -14.64 21.35
N VAL A 171 5.99 -13.92 21.60
CA VAL A 171 7.13 -14.35 22.43
C VAL A 171 7.02 -13.67 23.79
N LYS A 172 7.14 -14.44 24.86
CA LYS A 172 7.08 -13.93 26.23
C LYS A 172 8.47 -13.59 26.76
N TYR A 173 8.59 -12.42 27.40
CA TYR A 173 9.81 -11.95 28.06
C TYR A 173 9.44 -10.83 29.06
N ARG A 174 9.90 -10.90 30.32
CA ARG A 174 9.67 -9.89 31.37
C ARG A 174 8.21 -9.51 31.56
N GLY A 175 7.33 -10.52 31.52
CA GLY A 175 5.88 -10.36 31.68
C GLY A 175 5.14 -9.76 30.47
N TYR A 176 5.84 -9.36 29.41
CA TYR A 176 5.26 -8.87 28.16
C TYR A 176 5.21 -9.96 27.08
N TYR A 177 4.28 -9.79 26.15
CA TYR A 177 4.06 -10.67 24.99
C TYR A 177 4.37 -9.91 23.70
N TYR A 178 5.57 -10.12 23.16
CA TYR A 178 6.03 -9.50 21.91
C TYR A 178 5.41 -10.24 20.73
N VAL A 179 4.38 -9.63 20.13
CA VAL A 179 3.61 -10.16 19.01
C VAL A 179 4.49 -10.26 17.78
N VAL A 180 4.57 -11.43 17.12
CA VAL A 180 5.49 -11.68 15.99
C VAL A 180 4.81 -11.70 14.61
N ASP A 181 3.50 -11.84 14.55
CA ASP A 181 2.68 -11.66 13.34
C ASP A 181 1.35 -10.98 13.74
N HIS A 182 0.60 -10.47 12.77
CA HIS A 182 -0.75 -9.92 12.91
C HIS A 182 -0.82 -8.49 13.49
N HIS A 183 0.26 -7.70 13.46
CA HIS A 183 0.25 -6.28 13.84
C HIS A 183 -0.79 -5.46 13.07
N HIS A 184 -0.95 -5.68 11.76
CA HIS A 184 -2.02 -5.09 10.94
C HIS A 184 -3.43 -5.44 11.42
N THR A 185 -3.61 -6.64 12.00
CA THR A 185 -4.90 -7.10 12.52
C THR A 185 -5.19 -6.43 13.87
N LEU A 186 -4.21 -6.41 14.78
CA LEU A 186 -4.36 -5.77 16.10
C LEU A 186 -4.47 -4.25 16.00
N ALA A 187 -3.74 -3.61 15.08
CA ALA A 187 -3.90 -2.18 14.82
C ALA A 187 -5.27 -1.84 14.22
N ALA A 188 -5.84 -2.72 13.38
CA ALA A 188 -7.21 -2.56 12.90
C ALA A 188 -8.25 -2.78 14.01
N LEU A 189 -8.01 -3.71 14.95
CA LEU A 189 -8.88 -3.92 16.12
C LEU A 189 -8.84 -2.72 17.08
N GLU A 190 -7.66 -2.20 17.40
CA GLU A 190 -7.51 -1.00 18.25
C GLU A 190 -8.16 0.23 17.61
N LEU A 191 -7.98 0.41 16.30
CA LEU A 191 -8.62 1.48 15.53
C LEU A 191 -10.15 1.34 15.45
N ALA A 192 -10.66 0.11 15.42
CA ALA A 192 -12.10 -0.17 15.48
C ALA A 192 -12.72 0.04 16.87
N GLY A 193 -11.91 -0.04 17.94
CA GLY A 193 -12.32 0.23 19.32
C GLY A 193 -13.14 -0.89 20.00
N TRP A 194 -13.22 -2.08 19.40
CA TRP A 194 -13.97 -3.21 19.96
C TRP A 194 -13.18 -3.92 21.07
N ASP A 195 -13.86 -4.28 22.16
CA ASP A 195 -13.29 -5.09 23.25
C ASP A 195 -13.76 -6.54 23.17
N VAL A 196 -13.24 -7.26 22.18
CA VAL A 196 -13.50 -8.70 21.96
C VAL A 196 -12.35 -9.55 22.48
N ASP A 197 -12.60 -10.84 22.72
CA ASP A 197 -11.56 -11.79 23.13
C ASP A 197 -10.47 -11.93 22.05
N VAL A 198 -9.22 -11.84 22.49
CA VAL A 198 -8.01 -12.07 21.69
C VAL A 198 -7.21 -13.18 22.34
N THR A 199 -6.87 -14.21 21.55
CA THR A 199 -6.01 -15.32 21.97
C THR A 199 -4.57 -15.02 21.60
N LEU A 200 -3.70 -14.83 22.59
CA LEU A 200 -2.26 -14.92 22.39
C LEU A 200 -1.84 -16.40 22.38
N GLU A 201 -0.97 -16.77 21.43
CA GLU A 201 -0.33 -18.07 21.32
C GLU A 201 1.16 -17.88 21.66
N GLU A 202 1.60 -18.42 22.80
CA GLU A 202 2.96 -18.29 23.29
C GLU A 202 3.86 -19.27 22.54
N ILE A 203 4.63 -18.76 21.57
CA ILE A 203 5.52 -19.60 20.72
C ILE A 203 6.90 -19.83 21.34
N TYR A 204 7.26 -19.03 22.35
CA TYR A 204 8.50 -19.11 23.10
C TYR A 204 8.43 -18.22 24.36
N GLU A 205 9.05 -18.65 25.46
CA GLU A 205 9.33 -17.82 26.64
C GLU A 205 10.84 -17.70 26.85
N PHE A 206 11.30 -16.49 27.13
CA PHE A 206 12.68 -16.20 27.55
C PHE A 206 12.77 -15.94 29.05
N GLU A 207 13.84 -16.42 29.67
CA GLU A 207 14.19 -16.11 31.06
C GLU A 207 14.30 -14.60 31.29
N ASP A 208 13.80 -14.13 32.44
CA ASP A 208 13.75 -12.70 32.78
C ASP A 208 15.14 -12.07 33.02
N ASP A 209 16.16 -12.89 33.29
CA ASP A 209 17.55 -12.44 33.50
C ASP A 209 18.34 -12.20 32.20
N LEU A 210 17.82 -12.65 31.04
CA LEU A 210 18.40 -12.38 29.74
C LEU A 210 18.55 -10.88 29.50
N SER A 211 19.65 -10.44 28.90
CA SER A 211 19.83 -9.02 28.57
C SER A 211 18.92 -8.61 27.40
N GLU A 212 18.50 -7.35 27.38
CA GLU A 212 17.61 -6.83 26.33
C GLU A 212 18.28 -6.91 24.94
N GLU A 213 19.59 -6.65 24.87
CA GLU A 213 20.36 -6.77 23.63
C GLU A 213 20.40 -8.20 23.10
N ALA A 214 20.51 -9.19 23.99
CA ALA A 214 20.49 -10.61 23.62
C ALA A 214 19.09 -11.05 23.18
N PHE A 215 18.05 -10.66 23.93
CA PHE A 215 16.65 -10.89 23.56
C PHE A 215 16.34 -10.38 22.14
N TRP A 216 16.59 -9.09 21.87
CA TRP A 216 16.32 -8.51 20.57
C TRP A 216 17.23 -9.05 19.45
N GLY A 217 18.48 -9.39 19.75
CA GLY A 217 19.36 -10.08 18.81
C GLY A 217 18.83 -11.45 18.37
N ILE A 218 18.22 -12.20 19.28
CA ILE A 218 17.56 -13.48 18.96
C ILE A 218 16.23 -13.25 18.21
N MET A 219 15.45 -12.23 18.60
CA MET A 219 14.21 -11.85 17.90
C MET A 219 14.48 -11.46 16.43
N GLU A 220 15.47 -10.60 16.15
CA GLU A 220 15.86 -10.24 14.79
C GLU A 220 16.43 -11.48 14.06
N GLY A 221 17.29 -12.27 14.72
CA GLY A 221 17.93 -13.46 14.14
C GLY A 221 16.98 -14.60 13.76
N LYS A 222 15.85 -14.75 14.47
CA LYS A 222 14.77 -15.70 14.15
C LYS A 222 13.72 -15.14 13.18
N GLY A 223 13.78 -13.85 12.86
CA GLY A 223 12.76 -13.17 12.07
C GLY A 223 11.44 -12.98 12.81
N TRP A 224 11.50 -12.79 14.13
CA TRP A 224 10.36 -12.51 15.02
C TRP A 224 10.13 -11.01 15.26
N SER A 225 11.11 -10.16 14.91
CA SER A 225 11.00 -8.71 14.93
C SER A 225 11.42 -8.07 13.60
N PHE A 226 10.93 -6.86 13.33
CA PHE A 226 11.32 -6.04 12.18
C PHE A 226 11.57 -4.59 12.62
N CYS A 227 12.74 -4.37 13.21
CA CYS A 227 13.16 -3.10 13.82
C CYS A 227 13.66 -2.08 12.76
N ARG A 228 12.83 -1.80 11.76
CA ARG A 228 13.17 -0.91 10.63
C ARG A 228 12.05 0.05 10.24
N ASP A 229 12.44 1.27 9.86
CA ASP A 229 11.53 2.34 9.41
C ASP A 229 10.97 2.09 7.99
N GLU A 230 10.08 2.97 7.54
CA GLU A 230 9.49 2.94 6.18
C GLU A 230 10.51 3.20 5.05
N SER A 231 11.71 3.65 5.42
CA SER A 231 12.88 3.81 4.57
C SER A 231 13.85 2.60 4.65
N TYR A 232 13.44 1.51 5.30
CA TYR A 232 14.18 0.26 5.52
C TYR A 232 15.50 0.41 6.30
N LYS A 233 15.68 1.52 7.02
CA LYS A 233 16.82 1.75 7.93
C LYS A 233 16.54 1.12 9.28
N ARG A 234 17.59 0.65 9.97
CA ARG A 234 17.46 0.13 11.33
C ARG A 234 17.21 1.29 12.30
N ILE A 235 16.27 1.10 13.22
CA ILE A 235 15.98 2.03 14.31
C ILE A 235 16.62 1.56 15.63
N ASP A 236 16.56 2.40 16.67
CA ASP A 236 16.87 2.00 18.03
C ASP A 236 15.69 1.18 18.61
N LEU A 237 15.95 0.21 19.47
CA LEU A 237 14.92 -0.70 20.00
C LEU A 237 13.90 0.05 20.88
N LYS A 238 14.34 1.13 21.54
CA LYS A 238 13.47 2.05 22.29
C LYS A 238 12.48 2.84 21.41
N ASP A 239 12.73 2.92 20.09
CA ASP A 239 11.86 3.62 19.14
C ASP A 239 10.82 2.65 18.54
N LEU A 240 10.68 1.42 19.08
CA LEU A 240 9.60 0.50 18.73
C LEU A 240 8.26 0.99 19.30
N PRO A 241 7.13 0.74 18.60
CA PRO A 241 5.81 1.12 19.08
C PRO A 241 5.46 0.41 20.40
N GLU A 242 5.03 1.15 21.42
CA GLU A 242 4.66 0.57 22.72
C GLU A 242 3.24 -0.02 22.77
N ASN A 243 2.40 0.31 21.79
CA ASN A 243 0.98 -0.04 21.72
C ASN A 243 0.57 -0.33 20.26
N PHE A 244 -0.68 -0.74 20.04
CA PHE A 244 -1.20 -1.04 18.70
C PHE A 244 -1.98 0.12 18.06
N GLU A 245 -1.85 1.36 18.57
CA GLU A 245 -2.42 2.52 17.90
C GLU A 245 -1.74 2.71 16.53
N LEU A 246 -2.50 2.90 15.46
CA LEU A 246 -1.95 2.92 14.10
C LEU A 246 -0.90 4.05 13.92
N SER A 247 -1.12 5.19 14.58
CA SER A 247 -0.22 6.34 14.67
C SER A 247 1.14 6.04 15.30
N SER A 248 1.25 4.99 16.12
CA SER A 248 2.51 4.57 16.73
C SER A 248 3.41 3.85 15.74
N PHE A 249 2.86 3.27 14.66
CA PHE A 249 3.63 2.64 13.59
C PHE A 249 3.98 3.62 12.49
N ARG A 250 5.20 3.51 11.95
CA ARG A 250 5.57 4.25 10.73
C ARG A 250 4.85 3.68 9.51
N ASN A 251 4.35 4.53 8.63
CA ASN A 251 3.61 4.09 7.45
C ASN A 251 4.56 3.60 6.34
N ASP A 252 4.60 2.30 6.10
CA ASP A 252 5.28 1.72 4.94
C ASP A 252 4.29 1.42 3.80
N VAL A 253 4.12 2.40 2.92
CA VAL A 253 3.31 2.31 1.69
C VAL A 253 3.78 1.17 0.78
N PHE A 254 5.07 0.83 0.78
CA PHE A 254 5.60 -0.28 0.00
C PHE A 254 5.27 -1.65 0.62
N ARG A 255 5.14 -1.73 1.95
CA ARG A 255 4.57 -2.89 2.64
C ARG A 255 3.07 -3.05 2.40
N SER A 256 2.32 -1.96 2.23
CA SER A 256 0.94 -2.01 1.71
C SER A 256 0.93 -2.56 0.27
N LEU A 257 1.79 -2.03 -0.60
CA LEU A 257 1.92 -2.46 -2.00
C LEU A 257 2.26 -3.95 -2.13
N GLY A 258 3.19 -4.49 -1.33
CA GLY A 258 3.49 -5.92 -1.29
C GLY A 258 2.26 -6.78 -0.91
N GLY A 259 1.47 -6.31 0.07
CA GLY A 259 0.21 -6.94 0.46
C GLY A 259 -0.82 -6.96 -0.68
N PHE A 260 -1.01 -5.82 -1.36
CA PHE A 260 -1.94 -5.72 -2.49
C PHE A 260 -1.47 -6.47 -3.73
N ALA A 261 -0.17 -6.50 -4.02
CA ALA A 261 0.40 -7.30 -5.10
C ALA A 261 0.14 -8.81 -4.91
N ARG A 262 0.13 -9.28 -3.66
CA ARG A 262 -0.32 -10.63 -3.30
C ARG A 262 -1.85 -10.78 -3.39
N LYS A 263 -2.64 -9.79 -2.91
CA LYS A 263 -4.12 -9.83 -2.98
C LYS A 263 -4.64 -9.93 -4.42
N PHE A 264 -4.06 -9.14 -5.33
CA PHE A 264 -4.41 -9.13 -6.76
C PHE A 264 -3.64 -10.18 -7.58
N GLY A 265 -2.98 -11.15 -6.91
CA GLY A 265 -2.47 -12.36 -7.53
C GLY A 265 -1.21 -12.21 -8.39
N VAL A 266 -0.54 -11.06 -8.38
CA VAL A 266 0.75 -10.84 -9.06
C VAL A 266 1.88 -11.56 -8.33
N LEU A 267 1.90 -11.51 -7.01
CA LEU A 267 2.89 -12.20 -6.18
C LEU A 267 2.30 -13.45 -5.53
N LYS A 268 3.03 -14.56 -5.62
CA LYS A 268 2.70 -15.82 -4.95
C LYS A 268 3.76 -16.13 -3.90
N ARG A 269 3.33 -16.15 -2.64
CA ARG A 269 4.16 -16.54 -1.50
C ARG A 269 4.54 -18.03 -1.59
N GLY A 270 5.75 -18.35 -1.16
CA GLY A 270 6.23 -19.73 -1.03
C GLY A 270 5.54 -20.50 0.09
N LYS A 271 5.95 -21.76 0.29
CA LYS A 271 5.37 -22.68 1.28
C LYS A 271 6.21 -22.80 2.55
N SER A 272 7.54 -22.70 2.44
CA SER A 272 8.42 -22.84 3.60
C SER A 272 8.20 -21.69 4.60
N LEU A 273 8.73 -21.81 5.82
CA LEU A 273 8.66 -20.71 6.80
C LEU A 273 9.52 -19.53 6.33
N GLU A 274 10.73 -19.81 5.85
CA GLU A 274 11.73 -18.86 5.36
C GLU A 274 11.26 -18.09 4.11
N GLU A 275 10.39 -18.69 3.30
CA GLU A 275 9.71 -18.03 2.18
C GLU A 275 8.51 -17.18 2.61
N ARG A 276 7.98 -17.39 3.82
CA ARG A 276 6.84 -16.65 4.37
C ARG A 276 7.26 -15.47 5.25
N LEU A 277 8.37 -15.59 5.99
CA LEU A 277 8.92 -14.55 6.86
C LEU A 277 9.11 -13.24 6.09
N PHE A 278 8.41 -12.19 6.55
CA PHE A 278 8.45 -10.84 5.99
C PHE A 278 8.23 -10.74 4.46
N PHE A 279 7.56 -11.71 3.82
CA PHE A 279 7.41 -11.76 2.35
C PHE A 279 6.99 -10.41 1.74
N GLU A 280 5.99 -9.76 2.33
CA GLU A 280 5.49 -8.47 1.85
C GLU A 280 6.46 -7.31 2.08
N PHE A 281 7.30 -7.34 3.11
CA PHE A 281 8.37 -6.35 3.32
C PHE A 281 9.55 -6.59 2.37
N GLN A 282 9.86 -7.84 2.03
CA GLN A 282 10.93 -8.16 1.07
C GLN A 282 10.59 -7.65 -0.33
N TRP A 283 9.36 -7.91 -0.78
CA TRP A 283 8.86 -7.36 -2.04
C TRP A 283 8.62 -5.84 -1.97
N GLY A 284 8.14 -5.33 -0.84
CA GLY A 284 8.05 -3.89 -0.57
C GLY A 284 9.40 -3.18 -0.72
N TYR A 285 10.44 -3.71 -0.08
CA TYR A 285 11.82 -3.23 -0.19
C TYR A 285 12.31 -3.20 -1.63
N PHE A 286 12.04 -4.26 -2.41
CA PHE A 286 12.41 -4.31 -3.82
C PHE A 286 11.71 -3.21 -4.63
N PHE A 287 10.41 -2.99 -4.44
CA PHE A 287 9.68 -1.91 -5.11
C PHE A 287 10.17 -0.52 -4.66
N TRP A 288 10.44 -0.34 -3.37
CA TRP A 288 11.05 0.88 -2.81
C TRP A 288 12.41 1.15 -3.46
N LEU A 289 13.27 0.14 -3.55
CA LEU A 289 14.61 0.25 -4.12
C LEU A 289 14.60 0.69 -5.60
N HIS A 290 13.60 0.20 -6.36
CA HIS A 290 13.47 0.45 -7.80
C HIS A 290 12.60 1.66 -8.15
N ARG A 291 11.96 2.35 -7.19
CA ARG A 291 11.03 3.46 -7.44
C ARG A 291 11.54 4.53 -8.41
N SER A 292 12.83 4.87 -8.34
CA SER A 292 13.46 5.90 -9.18
C SER A 292 14.18 5.38 -10.44
N ASP A 293 13.96 4.11 -10.82
CA ASP A 293 14.67 3.39 -11.90
C ASP A 293 16.22 3.48 -11.86
N LYS A 294 16.79 3.74 -10.68
CA LYS A 294 18.25 3.85 -10.47
C LYS A 294 19.02 2.60 -10.95
N TYR A 295 18.37 1.45 -10.95
CA TYR A 295 18.95 0.15 -11.30
C TYR A 295 18.62 -0.29 -12.74
N GLY A 296 17.87 0.51 -13.53
CA GLY A 296 17.56 0.22 -14.93
C GLY A 296 16.73 -1.05 -15.15
N LEU A 297 15.90 -1.43 -14.18
CA LEU A 297 15.14 -2.68 -14.18
C LEU A 297 13.70 -2.51 -14.70
N TRP A 298 13.22 -1.26 -14.85
CA TRP A 298 11.89 -1.03 -15.38
C TRP A 298 11.79 -1.41 -16.87
N PRO A 299 10.78 -2.20 -17.29
CA PRO A 299 10.66 -2.63 -18.69
C PRO A 299 10.43 -1.47 -19.67
N SER A 300 9.91 -0.34 -19.17
CA SER A 300 9.83 0.91 -19.94
C SER A 300 9.73 2.12 -19.01
N ALA A 301 10.22 3.26 -19.49
CA ALA A 301 10.06 4.54 -18.82
C ALA A 301 8.59 5.02 -18.76
N GLU A 302 7.67 4.44 -19.55
CA GLU A 302 6.23 4.71 -19.38
C GLU A 302 5.68 4.03 -18.13
N LEU A 303 6.12 2.80 -17.84
CA LEU A 303 5.72 2.07 -16.65
C LEU A 303 6.25 2.72 -15.37
N SER A 304 7.54 3.07 -15.32
CA SER A 304 8.13 3.81 -14.18
C SER A 304 7.40 5.13 -13.93
N ARG A 305 7.24 5.99 -14.95
CA ARG A 305 6.48 7.25 -14.78
C ARG A 305 5.01 7.03 -14.39
N GLY A 306 4.41 5.91 -14.78
CA GLY A 306 3.04 5.55 -14.42
C GLY A 306 2.90 5.14 -12.96
N PHE A 307 3.86 4.35 -12.48
CA PHE A 307 4.07 4.03 -11.08
C PHE A 307 4.26 5.29 -10.23
N ASP A 308 5.21 6.16 -10.58
CA ASP A 308 5.52 7.39 -9.84
C ASP A 308 4.28 8.25 -9.60
N ARG A 309 3.46 8.48 -10.66
CA ARG A 309 2.23 9.27 -10.54
C ARG A 309 1.22 8.66 -9.58
N LEU A 310 1.07 7.33 -9.58
CA LEU A 310 0.12 6.65 -8.71
C LEU A 310 0.62 6.54 -7.27
N MET A 311 1.93 6.34 -7.06
CA MET A 311 2.55 6.46 -5.73
C MET A 311 2.32 7.86 -5.16
N THR A 312 2.62 8.91 -5.93
CA THR A 312 2.34 10.29 -5.52
C THR A 312 0.86 10.52 -5.19
N MET A 313 -0.09 9.87 -5.87
CA MET A 313 -1.51 9.98 -5.51
C MET A 313 -1.83 9.29 -4.17
N ILE A 314 -1.26 8.12 -3.91
CA ILE A 314 -1.47 7.39 -2.64
C ILE A 314 -0.80 8.14 -1.47
N GLU A 315 0.45 8.55 -1.63
CA GLU A 315 1.21 9.34 -0.64
C GLU A 315 0.53 10.69 -0.32
N ASN A 316 -0.19 11.29 -1.29
CA ASN A 316 -1.01 12.49 -1.07
C ASN A 316 -2.42 12.18 -0.52
N THR A 317 -2.90 10.94 -0.61
CA THR A 317 -4.15 10.51 0.04
C THR A 317 -3.96 10.37 1.55
N ASP A 318 -2.73 10.20 2.03
CA ASP A 318 -2.39 9.88 3.43
C ASP A 318 -1.72 11.05 4.20
N GLN A 319 -1.87 12.29 3.72
CA GLN A 319 -1.27 13.47 4.35
C GLN A 319 -2.05 13.90 5.60
N ASP A 320 -1.51 13.58 6.79
CA ASP A 320 -1.78 14.06 8.16
C ASP A 320 -3.23 14.06 8.70
N GLU A 321 -4.23 14.43 7.90
CA GLU A 321 -5.62 14.66 8.33
C GLU A 321 -6.43 13.38 8.58
N TYR A 322 -5.96 12.22 8.09
CA TYR A 322 -6.68 10.95 8.23
C TYR A 322 -6.49 10.26 9.58
N ILE A 323 -5.40 10.55 10.30
CA ILE A 323 -5.04 9.86 11.55
C ILE A 323 -5.19 10.80 12.77
N ASP A 324 -4.88 12.10 12.62
CA ASP A 324 -4.96 13.10 13.71
C ASP A 324 -6.41 13.48 14.07
N LYS A 325 -7.35 13.31 13.14
CA LYS A 325 -8.80 13.45 13.39
C LYS A 325 -9.42 12.06 13.52
N ARG A 326 -10.06 11.79 14.66
CA ARG A 326 -10.93 10.62 14.85
C ARG A 326 -12.08 10.64 13.82
N ARG A 327 -11.87 10.06 12.64
CA ARG A 327 -12.96 9.71 11.72
C ARG A 327 -13.70 8.50 12.25
N ASP A 328 -14.94 8.33 11.79
CA ASP A 328 -15.68 7.10 11.98
C ASP A 328 -14.90 5.94 11.32
N VAL A 329 -14.87 4.78 11.96
CA VAL A 329 -14.34 3.51 11.40
C VAL A 329 -14.97 3.25 10.02
N THR A 330 -16.24 3.62 9.86
CA THR A 330 -17.01 3.60 8.60
C THR A 330 -16.34 4.41 7.49
N ASP A 331 -15.88 5.64 7.77
CA ASP A 331 -15.22 6.49 6.77
C ASP A 331 -13.89 5.88 6.29
N MET A 332 -13.14 5.26 7.20
CA MET A 332 -11.87 4.61 6.90
C MET A 332 -12.06 3.33 6.07
N ILE A 333 -13.13 2.57 6.33
CA ILE A 333 -13.56 1.46 5.48
C ILE A 333 -13.99 1.97 4.11
N GLU A 334 -14.80 3.03 4.02
CA GLU A 334 -15.19 3.61 2.72
C GLU A 334 -13.99 4.14 1.92
N LEU A 335 -13.01 4.79 2.57
CA LEU A 335 -11.76 5.23 1.95
C LEU A 335 -10.99 4.04 1.36
N SER A 336 -10.86 2.97 2.14
CA SER A 336 -10.22 1.73 1.72
C SER A 336 -10.89 1.15 0.47
N GLU A 337 -12.20 0.92 0.53
CA GLU A 337 -12.95 0.26 -0.54
C GLU A 337 -13.10 1.10 -1.81
N ARG A 338 -13.30 2.42 -1.68
CA ARG A 338 -13.64 3.30 -2.81
C ARG A 338 -12.45 4.04 -3.41
N VAL A 339 -11.35 4.21 -2.67
CA VAL A 339 -10.19 4.98 -3.10
C VAL A 339 -8.92 4.12 -3.12
N LEU A 340 -8.48 3.63 -1.96
CA LEU A 340 -7.16 3.00 -1.82
C LEU A 340 -7.09 1.66 -2.56
N GLN A 341 -8.02 0.73 -2.32
CA GLN A 341 -8.03 -0.57 -3.00
C GLN A 341 -8.11 -0.44 -4.54
N PRO A 342 -8.96 0.44 -5.12
CA PRO A 342 -8.91 0.79 -6.54
C PRO A 342 -7.56 1.34 -7.01
N LEU A 343 -6.94 2.29 -6.30
CA LEU A 343 -5.62 2.83 -6.67
C LEU A 343 -4.55 1.74 -6.66
N TYR A 344 -4.48 0.92 -5.61
CA TYR A 344 -3.59 -0.23 -5.54
C TYR A 344 -3.84 -1.25 -6.65
N SER A 345 -5.10 -1.50 -7.01
CA SER A 345 -5.45 -2.43 -8.11
C SER A 345 -4.93 -1.95 -9.48
N VAL A 346 -4.69 -0.65 -9.65
CA VAL A 346 -4.07 -0.07 -10.85
C VAL A 346 -2.54 -0.01 -10.70
N LEU A 347 -2.03 0.39 -9.53
CA LEU A 347 -0.60 0.46 -9.22
C LEU A 347 0.10 -0.90 -9.38
N VAL A 348 -0.55 -1.99 -8.94
CA VAL A 348 -0.06 -3.37 -9.09
C VAL A 348 0.14 -3.77 -10.55
N GLN A 349 -0.55 -3.13 -11.50
CA GLN A 349 -0.38 -3.37 -12.94
C GLN A 349 0.90 -2.73 -13.49
N TYR A 350 1.46 -1.73 -12.80
CA TYR A 350 2.74 -1.11 -13.15
C TYR A 350 3.92 -1.89 -12.56
N ILE A 351 3.81 -2.36 -11.31
CA ILE A 351 4.88 -3.17 -10.69
C ILE A 351 4.89 -4.65 -11.13
N GLY A 352 3.78 -5.20 -11.64
CA GLY A 352 3.74 -6.58 -12.15
C GLY A 352 4.79 -6.85 -13.23
N PRO A 353 4.92 -6.02 -14.27
CA PRO A 353 6.01 -6.09 -15.25
C PRO A 353 7.41 -5.99 -14.63
N LEU A 354 7.63 -5.07 -13.67
CA LEU A 354 8.92 -4.93 -12.97
C LEU A 354 9.28 -6.22 -12.18
N ALA A 355 8.31 -6.80 -11.49
CA ALA A 355 8.48 -8.06 -10.76
C ALA A 355 8.79 -9.22 -11.72
N ALA A 356 8.09 -9.31 -12.86
CA ALA A 356 8.35 -10.33 -13.89
C ALA A 356 9.76 -10.18 -14.49
N THR A 357 10.21 -8.96 -14.77
CA THR A 357 11.59 -8.71 -15.24
C THR A 357 12.64 -9.13 -14.22
N TYR A 358 12.43 -8.88 -12.92
CA TYR A 358 13.29 -9.44 -11.87
C TYR A 358 13.28 -10.97 -11.87
N ASP A 359 12.12 -11.61 -12.00
CA ASP A 359 12.03 -13.06 -11.91
C ASP A 359 12.71 -13.76 -13.10
N GLN A 360 12.69 -13.12 -14.27
CA GLN A 360 13.37 -13.57 -15.49
C GLN A 360 14.90 -13.31 -15.50
N LEU A 361 15.47 -12.61 -14.50
CA LEU A 361 16.92 -12.41 -14.42
C LEU A 361 17.66 -13.76 -14.27
N PRO A 362 18.83 -13.93 -14.92
CA PRO A 362 19.67 -15.10 -14.71
C PRO A 362 20.23 -15.12 -13.29
N THR A 363 20.30 -16.32 -12.70
CA THR A 363 20.85 -16.55 -11.36
C THR A 363 22.34 -16.17 -11.28
N GLY A 364 22.78 -15.75 -10.09
CA GLY A 364 24.10 -15.16 -9.86
C GLY A 364 23.99 -13.69 -9.47
N GLU A 365 25.10 -12.94 -9.60
CA GLU A 365 25.20 -11.54 -9.18
C GLU A 365 24.09 -10.64 -9.76
N THR A 366 23.66 -10.89 -10.99
CA THR A 366 22.59 -10.15 -11.67
C THR A 366 21.22 -10.25 -11.01
N LYS A 367 20.88 -11.38 -10.36
CA LYS A 367 19.59 -11.56 -9.67
C LYS A 367 19.64 -11.14 -8.20
N LYS A 368 20.82 -10.81 -7.65
CA LYS A 368 20.91 -10.36 -6.25
C LYS A 368 20.23 -9.01 -6.08
N VAL A 369 19.36 -8.89 -5.09
CA VAL A 369 18.77 -7.59 -4.74
C VAL A 369 19.72 -6.85 -3.80
N PRO A 370 20.23 -5.65 -4.17
CA PRO A 370 21.13 -4.87 -3.32
C PRO A 370 20.55 -4.69 -1.92
N GLY A 371 21.35 -4.94 -0.88
CA GLY A 371 20.94 -4.79 0.52
C GLY A 371 20.06 -5.91 1.10
N LEU A 372 19.39 -6.73 0.28
CA LEU A 372 18.41 -7.73 0.76
C LEU A 372 19.02 -8.72 1.75
N LYS A 373 20.28 -9.13 1.55
CA LYS A 373 21.00 -10.03 2.45
C LYS A 373 21.20 -9.44 3.85
N THR A 374 21.49 -8.14 3.94
CA THR A 374 21.68 -7.41 5.20
C THR A 374 20.35 -7.15 5.92
N LEU A 375 19.25 -7.08 5.17
CA LEU A 375 17.91 -6.80 5.70
C LEU A 375 17.15 -8.06 6.12
N PHE A 376 17.28 -9.16 5.36
CA PHE A 376 16.44 -10.36 5.46
C PHE A 376 17.22 -11.67 5.33
N GLY A 377 18.56 -11.64 5.45
CA GLY A 377 19.42 -12.84 5.45
C GLY A 377 19.60 -13.55 4.10
N ARG A 378 18.98 -13.08 3.01
CA ARG A 378 18.99 -13.75 1.70
C ARG A 378 19.30 -12.82 0.53
N ASP A 379 19.97 -13.36 -0.49
CA ASP A 379 20.38 -12.61 -1.68
C ASP A 379 19.24 -12.43 -2.71
N TYR A 380 18.20 -13.28 -2.68
CA TYR A 380 17.10 -13.31 -3.66
C TYR A 380 15.72 -13.25 -2.98
N LEU A 381 14.78 -12.54 -3.61
CA LEU A 381 13.38 -12.48 -3.17
C LEU A 381 12.70 -13.87 -3.10
N PRO A 382 11.82 -14.10 -2.13
CA PRO A 382 11.08 -15.36 -1.97
C PRO A 382 9.86 -15.46 -2.88
N GLY A 383 9.37 -16.68 -3.05
CA GLY A 383 8.15 -17.00 -3.82
C GLY A 383 8.33 -16.88 -5.33
N ALA A 384 7.25 -16.55 -6.04
CA ALA A 384 7.22 -16.49 -7.50
C ALA A 384 6.29 -15.37 -8.01
N VAL A 385 6.54 -14.90 -9.23
CA VAL A 385 5.67 -13.96 -9.93
C VAL A 385 4.68 -14.73 -10.81
N ASN A 386 3.41 -14.31 -10.80
CA ASN A 386 2.37 -14.90 -11.63
C ASN A 386 2.31 -14.21 -12.99
N GLU A 387 3.10 -14.69 -13.95
CA GLU A 387 3.18 -14.10 -15.30
C GLU A 387 1.81 -14.00 -15.99
N THR A 388 0.92 -14.98 -15.80
CA THR A 388 -0.44 -14.96 -16.37
C THR A 388 -1.28 -13.80 -15.82
N ALA A 389 -1.16 -13.51 -14.51
CA ALA A 389 -1.81 -12.33 -13.92
C ALA A 389 -1.21 -11.04 -14.48
N VAL A 390 0.12 -10.95 -14.58
CA VAL A 390 0.81 -9.78 -15.16
C VAL A 390 0.36 -9.52 -16.60
N GLN A 391 0.35 -10.54 -17.46
CA GLN A 391 -0.11 -10.43 -18.85
C GLN A 391 -1.59 -10.05 -18.96
N GLY A 392 -2.45 -10.64 -18.11
CA GLY A 392 -3.88 -10.32 -18.05
C GLY A 392 -4.13 -8.84 -17.69
N LEU A 393 -3.39 -8.31 -16.72
CA LEU A 393 -3.49 -6.89 -16.31
C LEU A 393 -3.03 -5.95 -17.44
N ILE A 394 -1.90 -6.24 -18.11
CA ILE A 394 -1.43 -5.47 -19.28
C ILE A 394 -2.51 -5.43 -20.37
N HIS A 395 -3.13 -6.56 -20.68
CA HIS A 395 -4.15 -6.65 -21.73
C HIS A 395 -5.43 -5.87 -21.38
N ILE A 396 -5.89 -5.96 -20.12
CA ILE A 396 -7.04 -5.18 -19.62
C ILE A 396 -6.75 -3.68 -19.73
N ASN A 397 -5.53 -3.26 -19.40
CA ASN A 397 -5.10 -1.87 -19.48
C ASN A 397 -5.06 -1.36 -20.93
N SER A 398 -4.53 -2.13 -21.88
CA SER A 398 -4.55 -1.78 -23.31
C SER A 398 -5.97 -1.46 -23.82
N LEU A 399 -6.98 -2.14 -23.29
CA LEU A 399 -8.40 -1.96 -23.68
C LEU A 399 -9.15 -0.89 -22.86
N LYS A 400 -8.72 -0.54 -21.63
CA LYS A 400 -9.50 0.31 -20.71
C LYS A 400 -8.82 1.61 -20.25
N ASN A 401 -7.49 1.75 -20.37
CA ASN A 401 -6.73 2.81 -19.66
C ASN A 401 -7.19 4.25 -19.97
N LYS A 402 -7.56 4.57 -21.22
CA LYS A 402 -7.94 5.95 -21.59
C LYS A 402 -9.25 6.45 -20.95
N LYS A 403 -10.12 5.56 -20.48
CA LYS A 403 -11.43 5.93 -19.89
C LYS A 403 -11.49 5.76 -18.38
N VAL A 404 -10.98 4.66 -17.83
CA VAL A 404 -11.09 4.37 -16.38
C VAL A 404 -10.17 5.28 -15.57
N VAL A 405 -8.87 5.35 -15.92
CA VAL A 405 -7.92 6.24 -15.25
C VAL A 405 -8.39 7.69 -15.33
N LYS A 406 -8.89 8.13 -16.50
CA LYS A 406 -9.44 9.49 -16.69
C LYS A 406 -10.73 9.74 -15.90
N LYS A 407 -11.53 8.70 -15.60
CA LYS A 407 -12.74 8.80 -14.75
C LYS A 407 -12.36 8.88 -13.27
N VAL A 408 -11.50 7.98 -12.79
CA VAL A 408 -11.03 7.94 -11.39
C VAL A 408 -10.28 9.23 -11.04
N LEU A 409 -9.39 9.71 -11.92
CA LEU A 409 -8.73 11.01 -11.76
C LEU A 409 -9.75 12.16 -11.68
N LYS A 410 -10.74 12.18 -12.58
CA LYS A 410 -11.76 13.24 -12.61
C LYS A 410 -12.60 13.24 -11.33
N GLU A 411 -13.06 12.06 -10.89
CA GLU A 411 -13.87 11.88 -9.68
C GLU A 411 -13.10 12.20 -8.39
N ALA A 412 -11.77 11.98 -8.38
CA ALA A 412 -10.89 12.40 -7.30
C ALA A 412 -10.67 13.93 -7.28
N THR A 413 -10.46 14.57 -8.45
CA THR A 413 -10.25 16.03 -8.52
C THR A 413 -11.52 16.87 -8.35
N GLU A 414 -12.69 16.39 -8.80
CA GLU A 414 -13.94 17.17 -8.65
C GLU A 414 -14.37 17.23 -7.18
N LYS A 415 -14.15 16.15 -6.40
CA LYS A 415 -14.40 16.14 -4.96
C LYS A 415 -13.46 17.02 -4.13
N SER A 416 -12.35 17.52 -4.66
CA SER A 416 -11.45 18.43 -3.93
C SER A 416 -11.74 19.92 -4.19
N ILE A 417 -12.78 20.24 -4.95
CA ILE A 417 -13.12 21.61 -5.39
C ILE A 417 -14.47 22.07 -4.82
N ASP A 418 -15.35 21.13 -4.44
CA ASP A 418 -16.71 21.43 -3.95
C ASP A 418 -16.83 21.66 -2.43
N ASP A 419 -15.74 21.54 -1.65
CA ASP A 419 -15.67 21.75 -0.19
C ASP A 419 -14.71 22.91 0.20
N VAL A 420 -14.89 24.10 -0.39
CA VAL A 420 -14.23 25.37 0.00
C VAL A 420 -15.26 26.50 0.13
#